data_AF-A0A3D5ZPB7-F1
#
_entry.id   AF-A0A3D5ZPB7-F1
#
_cell.length_a   1.000
_cell.length_b   1.000
_cell.length_c   1.000
_cell.angle_alpha   90.00
_cell.angle_beta   90.00
_cell.angle_gamma   90.00
#
_symmetry.space_group_name_H-M   'P 1'
#
loop_
_entity.id
_entity.type
_entity.pdbx_description
1 polymer ?
#
loop_
_entity_poly.entity_id
_entity_poly.type
_entity_poly.pdbx_seq_one_letter_code
_entity_poly.pdbx_strand_id
1 'polypeptide(L)'
;MKFGLIGKKLDYSYSKIIHNKFGYDYDLYEVPEDEFKSFIYNSDLDGYNVTVPYKAEVIKYLDYIEPRAKAIGSVNTVIVRGGKRYGYNTDYYGFMNTLLKAKAKGLDFNGKTALVFGTGATSKTAEYALETLGAKVFVAGRTSKINYDNVYSLFWSSAEVLVNATPVGTYPDTGLSPVDVKKFKAVKAVFDMTYNPLLTKFMYDAWQRYGDTVMLENGLNMLVYQAVYAEELFDLPDPPEKTNMPSGEILKAEEEIKNIRKDILNITLIGMPGSGKSVIGRRLAELLGKDFADTDEEVLKRTGKTPEELIISDETEKFREVEEEILKDFGKEQNRIISTGGGAVEREANGFYIKQNSFVVYIKRDINRLDLRGRPLSPDTESAKNLFGKRKKLYEKYADYTADNNNDTETTVREIIKAYEIFSAERT
;
A
#
# COMPACT_ATOMS: atom_id res chain seq x y z
N MET A 1 24.59 21.01 -0.48
CA MET A 1 24.67 20.17 0.72
C MET A 1 24.48 18.74 0.27
N LYS A 2 25.23 17.78 0.85
CA LYS A 2 25.15 16.35 0.51
C LYS A 2 24.30 15.60 1.51
N PHE A 3 23.43 14.74 1.02
CA PHE A 3 22.51 13.94 1.84
C PHE A 3 22.53 12.47 1.45
N GLY A 4 21.90 11.62 2.27
CA GLY A 4 21.73 10.22 1.90
C GLY A 4 21.01 9.37 2.93
N LEU A 5 20.75 8.12 2.54
CA LEU A 5 20.20 7.09 3.43
C LEU A 5 21.30 6.10 3.81
N ILE A 6 21.52 5.89 5.11
CA ILE A 6 22.44 4.89 5.63
C ILE A 6 21.66 3.64 6.09
N GLY A 7 22.06 2.47 5.62
CA GLY A 7 21.46 1.18 6.00
C GLY A 7 22.39 0.01 5.66
N LYS A 8 21.98 -1.22 6.01
CA LYS A 8 22.77 -2.42 5.68
C LYS A 8 22.46 -3.00 4.29
N LYS A 9 21.23 -2.79 3.81
CA LYS A 9 20.74 -3.07 2.46
C LYS A 9 19.70 -2.02 2.10
N LEU A 10 19.76 -1.48 0.88
CA LEU A 10 19.00 -0.31 0.44
C LEU A 10 18.42 -0.46 -0.97
N ASP A 11 18.62 -1.60 -1.61
CA ASP A 11 18.15 -1.97 -2.96
C ASP A 11 16.64 -1.77 -3.19
N TYR A 12 15.84 -1.82 -2.12
CA TYR A 12 14.39 -1.61 -2.12
C TYR A 12 13.95 -0.16 -1.81
N SER A 13 14.88 0.77 -1.57
CA SER A 13 14.55 2.07 -0.97
C SER A 13 14.07 3.12 -1.98
N TYR A 14 12.87 3.65 -1.75
CA TYR A 14 12.33 4.79 -2.50
C TYR A 14 12.91 6.15 -2.05
N SER A 15 13.68 6.22 -0.95
CA SER A 15 14.17 7.50 -0.39
C SER A 15 14.97 8.32 -1.39
N LYS A 16 15.88 7.70 -2.16
CA LYS A 16 16.65 8.41 -3.20
C LYS A 16 15.75 9.01 -4.28
N ILE A 17 14.71 8.29 -4.70
CA ILE A 17 13.75 8.77 -5.71
C ILE A 17 12.96 9.97 -5.16
N ILE A 18 12.48 9.87 -3.92
CA ILE A 18 11.69 10.92 -3.26
C ILE A 18 12.52 12.20 -3.06
N HIS A 19 13.68 12.11 -2.42
CA HIS A 19 14.52 13.28 -2.13
C HIS A 19 15.10 13.92 -3.40
N ASN A 20 15.45 13.13 -4.43
CA ASN A 20 15.93 13.68 -5.70
C ASN A 20 14.80 14.38 -6.49
N LYS A 21 13.54 13.89 -6.42
CA LYS A 21 12.37 14.61 -6.96
C LYS A 21 12.20 15.99 -6.31
N PHE A 22 12.52 16.11 -5.03
CA PHE A 22 12.47 17.37 -4.28
C PHE A 22 13.75 18.23 -4.41
N GLY A 23 14.72 17.81 -5.23
CA GLY A 23 15.91 18.61 -5.59
C GLY A 23 17.12 18.46 -4.67
N TYR A 24 17.12 17.49 -3.75
CA TYR A 24 18.26 17.23 -2.87
C TYR A 24 19.33 16.36 -3.57
N ASP A 25 20.59 16.65 -3.31
CA ASP A 25 21.72 15.78 -3.69
C ASP A 25 21.78 14.61 -2.70
N TYR A 26 21.09 13.51 -3.04
CA TYR A 26 20.83 12.40 -2.12
C TYR A 26 21.25 11.05 -2.73
N ASP A 27 22.00 10.24 -1.98
CA ASP A 27 22.38 8.88 -2.38
C ASP A 27 22.15 7.80 -1.30
N LEU A 28 22.33 6.53 -1.68
CA LEU A 28 22.19 5.36 -0.83
C LEU A 28 23.57 4.88 -0.39
N TYR A 29 23.76 4.74 0.92
CA TYR A 29 25.00 4.31 1.55
C TYR A 29 24.76 2.97 2.27
N GLU A 30 25.04 1.87 1.58
CA GLU A 30 25.09 0.54 2.19
C GLU A 30 26.38 0.41 3.01
N VAL A 31 26.24 0.33 4.33
CA VAL A 31 27.37 0.33 5.27
C VAL A 31 27.33 -0.96 6.12
N PRO A 32 28.41 -1.75 6.16
CA PRO A 32 28.56 -2.89 7.08
C PRO A 32 28.52 -2.48 8.57
N GLU A 33 28.14 -3.41 9.45
CA GLU A 33 27.92 -3.11 10.89
C GLU A 33 29.22 -2.73 11.63
N ASP A 34 30.33 -3.33 11.22
CA ASP A 34 31.68 -3.07 11.70
C ASP A 34 32.28 -1.77 11.15
N GLU A 35 31.87 -1.35 9.94
CA GLU A 35 32.26 -0.08 9.33
C GLU A 35 31.40 1.11 9.80
N PHE A 36 30.18 0.86 10.31
CA PHE A 36 29.18 1.89 10.64
C PHE A 36 29.75 3.03 11.50
N LYS A 37 30.51 2.71 12.55
CA LYS A 37 31.17 3.72 13.39
C LYS A 37 32.13 4.59 12.58
N SER A 38 32.96 3.98 11.73
CA SER A 38 33.94 4.70 10.92
C SER A 38 33.25 5.63 9.91
N PHE A 39 32.20 5.13 9.26
CA PHE A 39 31.41 5.91 8.31
C PHE A 39 30.81 7.16 8.95
N ILE A 40 30.13 7.03 10.10
CA ILE A 40 29.46 8.15 10.78
C ILE A 40 30.45 9.24 11.23
N TYR A 41 31.69 8.88 11.57
CA TYR A 41 32.73 9.87 11.93
C TYR A 41 33.39 10.54 10.72
N ASN A 42 33.54 9.84 9.59
CA ASN A 42 34.34 10.27 8.44
C ASN A 42 33.54 10.74 7.21
N SER A 43 32.21 10.60 7.19
CA SER A 43 31.37 11.04 6.07
C SER A 43 31.38 12.55 5.88
N ASP A 44 31.29 13.01 4.63
CA ASP A 44 31.15 14.42 4.23
C ASP A 44 29.68 14.86 4.01
N LEU A 45 28.74 14.15 4.63
CA LEU A 45 27.30 14.43 4.54
C LEU A 45 26.87 15.56 5.50
N ASP A 46 26.09 16.51 4.98
CA ASP A 46 25.47 17.60 5.75
C ASP A 46 24.23 17.14 6.52
N GLY A 47 23.68 15.98 6.17
CA GLY A 47 22.59 15.29 6.86
C GLY A 47 22.34 13.93 6.24
N TYR A 48 21.67 13.04 6.96
CA TYR A 48 21.35 11.71 6.46
C TYR A 48 20.16 11.09 7.18
N ASN A 49 19.39 10.28 6.45
CA ASN A 49 18.46 9.35 7.06
C ASN A 49 19.18 8.06 7.46
N VAL A 50 18.59 7.33 8.40
CA VAL A 50 19.11 6.08 8.95
C VAL A 50 18.00 5.04 8.93
N THR A 51 18.26 3.86 8.39
CA THR A 51 17.33 2.74 8.39
C THR A 51 17.90 1.50 9.10
N VAL A 52 17.24 0.35 8.95
CA VAL A 52 17.60 -0.92 9.60
C VAL A 52 19.04 -1.34 9.21
N PRO A 53 19.85 -1.82 10.17
CA PRO A 53 19.58 -2.00 11.61
C PRO A 53 19.90 -0.78 12.49
N TYR A 54 20.39 0.32 11.91
CA TYR A 54 21.15 1.35 12.61
C TYR A 54 20.34 2.41 13.38
N LYS A 55 19.00 2.43 13.28
CA LYS A 55 18.16 3.48 13.92
C LYS A 55 18.36 3.61 15.44
N ALA A 56 18.71 2.52 16.15
CA ALA A 56 19.06 2.55 17.57
C ALA A 56 20.57 2.75 17.82
N GLU A 57 21.41 2.26 16.90
CA GLU A 57 22.88 2.29 17.03
C GLU A 57 23.44 3.69 16.82
N VAL A 58 22.88 4.46 15.86
CA VAL A 58 23.32 5.82 15.52
C VAL A 58 23.31 6.76 16.74
N ILE A 59 22.43 6.50 17.70
CA ILE A 59 22.23 7.30 18.93
C ILE A 59 23.54 7.47 19.72
N LYS A 60 24.46 6.49 19.67
CA LYS A 60 25.75 6.54 20.38
C LYS A 60 26.73 7.59 19.82
N TYR A 61 26.47 8.11 18.62
CA TYR A 61 27.37 8.99 17.87
C TYR A 61 26.80 10.41 17.71
N LEU A 62 25.72 10.74 18.43
CA LEU A 62 25.04 12.03 18.34
C LEU A 62 25.46 12.98 19.47
N ASP A 63 25.67 14.25 19.11
CA ASP A 63 25.92 15.34 20.06
C ASP A 63 24.60 15.82 20.69
N TYR A 64 23.50 15.71 19.95
CA TYR A 64 22.15 16.05 20.39
C TYR A 64 21.14 15.00 19.92
N ILE A 65 20.15 14.69 20.77
CA ILE A 65 19.03 13.79 20.46
C ILE A 65 17.74 14.49 20.89
N GLU A 66 16.78 14.62 19.97
CA GLU A 66 15.48 15.18 20.31
C GLU A 66 14.80 14.39 21.44
N PRO A 67 14.15 15.05 22.44
CA PRO A 67 13.42 14.38 23.51
C PRO A 67 12.47 13.25 23.06
N ARG A 68 11.75 13.40 21.94
CA ARG A 68 10.90 12.34 21.38
C ARG A 68 11.71 11.18 20.82
N ALA A 69 12.70 11.45 19.98
CA ALA A 69 13.59 10.42 19.44
C ALA A 69 14.30 9.63 20.55
N LYS A 70 14.68 10.32 21.64
CA LYS A 70 15.25 9.72 22.86
C LYS A 70 14.23 8.86 23.62
N ALA A 71 12.97 9.30 23.75
CA ALA A 71 11.91 8.53 24.39
C ALA A 71 11.54 7.25 23.60
N ILE A 72 11.48 7.35 22.27
CA ILE A 72 11.27 6.19 21.37
C ILE A 72 12.51 5.27 21.38
N GLY A 73 13.70 5.82 21.63
CA GLY A 73 14.97 5.10 21.54
C GLY A 73 15.32 4.72 20.10
N SER A 74 15.00 5.60 19.15
CA SER A 74 15.22 5.42 17.70
C SER A 74 15.38 6.78 17.03
N VAL A 75 16.41 6.92 16.20
CA VAL A 75 16.69 8.07 15.32
C VAL A 75 16.73 7.56 13.88
N ASN A 76 15.99 8.21 12.98
CA ASN A 76 15.97 7.89 11.55
C ASN A 76 16.47 9.05 10.66
N THR A 77 16.80 10.20 11.25
CA THR A 77 17.23 11.43 10.55
C THR A 77 18.25 12.16 11.40
N VAL A 78 19.39 12.52 10.82
CA VAL A 78 20.48 13.23 11.48
C VAL A 78 20.89 14.42 10.64
N ILE A 79 21.08 15.57 11.29
CA ILE A 79 21.58 16.81 10.69
C ILE A 79 22.99 17.07 11.18
N VAL A 80 23.90 17.47 10.29
CA VAL A 80 25.28 17.84 10.62
C VAL A 80 25.45 19.35 10.45
N ARG A 81 25.76 20.05 11.56
CA ARG A 81 26.02 21.50 11.58
C ARG A 81 27.13 21.84 12.54
N GLY A 82 28.09 22.68 12.11
CA GLY A 82 29.21 23.11 12.96
C GLY A 82 30.03 21.95 13.55
N GLY A 83 30.12 20.81 12.84
CA GLY A 83 30.78 19.59 13.30
C GLY A 83 29.99 18.72 14.28
N LYS A 84 28.77 19.12 14.67
CA LYS A 84 27.87 18.39 15.58
C LYS A 84 26.77 17.65 14.82
N ARG A 85 26.35 16.50 15.37
CA ARG A 85 25.29 15.61 14.85
C ARG A 85 24.03 15.71 15.72
N TYR A 86 22.91 16.10 15.11
CA TYR A 86 21.61 16.30 15.76
C TYR A 86 20.62 15.25 15.26
N GLY A 87 20.15 14.35 16.12
CA GLY A 87 19.25 13.25 15.74
C GLY A 87 17.78 13.48 16.08
N TYR A 88 16.94 13.15 15.09
CA TYR A 88 15.48 13.26 15.09
C TYR A 88 14.83 11.94 14.68
N ASN A 89 13.53 11.81 14.93
CA ASN A 89 12.72 10.66 14.51
C ASN A 89 11.56 11.14 13.64
N THR A 90 11.81 11.31 12.34
CA THR A 90 10.80 11.76 11.36
C THR A 90 9.72 10.70 11.11
N ASP A 91 10.00 9.41 11.35
CA ASP A 91 9.00 8.32 11.30
C ASP A 91 7.79 8.63 12.20
N TYR A 92 8.03 9.18 13.40
CA TYR A 92 6.97 9.57 14.34
C TYR A 92 6.04 10.62 13.75
N TYR A 93 6.56 11.59 13.00
CA TYR A 93 5.76 12.66 12.38
C TYR A 93 5.00 12.13 11.19
N GLY A 94 5.61 11.23 10.41
CA GLY A 94 4.93 10.57 9.31
C GLY A 94 3.75 9.73 9.77
N PHE A 95 3.93 8.94 10.83
CA PHE A 95 2.83 8.16 11.39
C PHE A 95 1.82 9.02 12.14
N MET A 96 2.27 10.01 12.95
CA MET A 96 1.37 10.93 13.64
C MET A 96 0.47 11.71 12.67
N ASN A 97 1.00 12.22 11.55
CA ASN A 97 0.17 12.86 10.52
C ASN A 97 -0.83 11.88 9.89
N THR A 98 -0.44 10.61 9.70
CA THR A 98 -1.36 9.55 9.24
C THR A 98 -2.49 9.31 10.25
N LEU A 99 -2.18 9.24 11.55
CA LEU A 99 -3.17 9.12 12.61
C LEU A 99 -4.06 10.38 12.74
N LEU A 100 -3.51 11.58 12.55
CA LEU A 100 -4.29 12.83 12.59
C LEU A 100 -5.21 12.98 11.37
N LYS A 101 -4.82 12.50 10.18
CA LYS A 101 -5.75 12.33 9.04
C LYS A 101 -6.91 11.42 9.40
N ALA A 102 -6.62 10.25 9.98
CA ALA A 102 -7.64 9.31 10.44
C ALA A 102 -8.57 9.95 11.50
N LYS A 103 -8.02 10.74 12.42
CA LYS A 103 -8.79 11.52 13.41
C LYS A 103 -9.67 12.58 12.77
N ALA A 104 -9.19 13.29 11.76
CA ALA A 104 -9.97 14.25 10.98
C ALA A 104 -11.11 13.59 10.17
N LYS A 105 -10.93 12.32 9.75
CA LYS A 105 -11.97 11.45 9.19
C LYS A 105 -12.95 10.89 10.25
N GLY A 106 -12.78 11.21 11.54
CA GLY A 106 -13.70 10.82 12.64
C GLY A 106 -13.24 9.64 13.52
N LEU A 107 -12.02 9.13 13.35
CA LEU A 107 -11.48 8.08 14.22
C LEU A 107 -10.96 8.67 15.54
N ASP A 108 -11.69 8.44 16.64
CA ASP A 108 -11.15 8.71 17.98
C ASP A 108 -10.24 7.57 18.45
N PHE A 109 -9.08 7.94 19.00
CA PHE A 109 -8.06 7.04 19.58
C PHE A 109 -8.10 7.03 21.11
N ASN A 110 -8.72 8.01 21.75
CA ASN A 110 -8.64 8.19 23.20
C ASN A 110 -9.31 7.02 23.95
N GLY A 111 -8.55 6.37 24.83
CA GLY A 111 -8.98 5.20 25.60
C GLY A 111 -9.17 3.90 24.81
N LYS A 112 -8.96 3.91 23.48
CA LYS A 112 -9.10 2.77 22.57
C LYS A 112 -8.02 1.73 22.77
N THR A 113 -8.34 0.47 22.56
CA THR A 113 -7.34 -0.60 22.55
C THR A 113 -6.67 -0.66 21.19
N ALA A 114 -5.36 -0.41 21.15
CA ALA A 114 -4.54 -0.53 19.95
C ALA A 114 -3.57 -1.71 20.07
N LEU A 115 -3.56 -2.60 19.06
CA LEU A 115 -2.60 -3.70 18.96
C LEU A 115 -1.55 -3.37 17.91
N VAL A 116 -0.28 -3.33 18.31
CA VAL A 116 0.87 -3.19 17.41
C VAL A 116 1.54 -4.56 17.24
N PHE A 117 1.71 -5.01 16.00
CA PHE A 117 2.38 -6.26 15.67
C PHE A 117 3.84 -5.99 15.30
N GLY A 118 4.78 -6.68 15.97
CA GLY A 118 6.22 -6.44 15.86
C GLY A 118 6.81 -5.81 17.11
N THR A 119 8.14 -5.76 17.19
CA THR A 119 8.89 -5.21 18.36
C THR A 119 10.11 -4.39 17.94
N GLY A 120 10.17 -3.99 16.66
CA GLY A 120 11.28 -3.20 16.10
C GLY A 120 11.14 -1.69 16.32
N ALA A 121 12.04 -0.89 15.74
CA ALA A 121 12.02 0.57 15.85
C ALA A 121 10.68 1.20 15.36
N THR A 122 10.10 0.65 14.29
CA THR A 122 8.78 1.08 13.78
C THR A 122 7.66 0.80 14.77
N SER A 123 7.74 -0.29 15.54
CA SER A 123 6.76 -0.59 16.61
C SER A 123 6.82 0.50 17.68
N LYS A 124 8.00 0.81 18.20
CA LYS A 124 8.16 1.84 19.24
C LYS A 124 7.65 3.21 18.80
N THR A 125 7.83 3.52 17.52
CA THR A 125 7.30 4.74 16.90
C THR A 125 5.77 4.73 16.86
N ALA A 126 5.16 3.60 16.47
CA ALA A 126 3.72 3.41 16.48
C ALA A 126 3.12 3.49 17.89
N GLU A 127 3.76 2.82 18.85
CA GLU A 127 3.40 2.81 20.27
C GLU A 127 3.34 4.25 20.81
N TYR A 128 4.45 4.98 20.70
CA TYR A 128 4.55 6.34 21.22
C TYR A 128 3.57 7.33 20.56
N ALA A 129 3.31 7.18 19.25
CA ALA A 129 2.32 8.00 18.54
C ALA A 129 0.88 7.72 18.98
N LEU A 130 0.52 6.44 19.14
CA LEU A 130 -0.82 6.04 19.60
C LEU A 130 -1.06 6.43 21.07
N GLU A 131 -0.06 6.23 21.94
CA GLU A 131 -0.09 6.69 23.35
C GLU A 131 -0.25 8.21 23.45
N THR A 132 0.43 8.98 22.59
CA THR A 132 0.29 10.44 22.50
C THR A 132 -1.14 10.88 22.14
N LEU A 133 -1.89 10.05 21.40
CA LEU A 133 -3.32 10.28 21.10
C LEU A 133 -4.28 9.68 22.14
N GLY A 134 -3.75 9.13 23.25
CA GLY A 134 -4.53 8.59 24.37
C GLY A 134 -4.94 7.12 24.22
N ALA A 135 -4.43 6.40 23.22
CA ALA A 135 -4.74 4.98 23.06
C ALA A 135 -4.06 4.11 24.13
N LYS A 136 -4.70 2.99 24.47
CA LYS A 136 -4.13 1.91 25.30
C LYS A 136 -3.42 0.94 24.37
N VAL A 137 -2.10 1.08 24.27
CA VAL A 137 -1.29 0.28 23.34
C VAL A 137 -0.86 -1.04 23.97
N PHE A 138 -0.90 -2.10 23.16
CA PHE A 138 -0.40 -3.43 23.48
C PHE A 138 0.41 -3.97 22.30
N VAL A 139 1.57 -4.56 22.60
CA VAL A 139 2.54 -5.00 21.58
C VAL A 139 2.59 -6.52 21.50
N ALA A 140 2.36 -7.06 20.31
CA ALA A 140 2.42 -8.49 20.02
C ALA A 140 3.73 -8.86 19.30
N GLY A 141 4.56 -9.69 19.94
CA GLY A 141 5.84 -10.16 19.42
C GLY A 141 5.98 -11.68 19.54
N ARG A 142 6.84 -12.30 18.71
CA ARG A 142 6.96 -13.77 18.64
C ARG A 142 7.32 -14.42 19.98
N THR A 143 8.15 -13.76 20.78
CA THR A 143 8.63 -14.22 22.11
C THR A 143 8.18 -13.31 23.24
N SER A 144 7.19 -12.44 22.99
CA SER A 144 6.69 -11.46 23.95
C SER A 144 5.57 -12.04 24.82
N LYS A 145 5.25 -11.36 25.94
CA LYS A 145 4.15 -11.75 26.85
C LYS A 145 2.80 -11.80 26.13
N ILE A 146 2.57 -10.84 25.24
CA ILE A 146 1.49 -10.88 24.24
C ILE A 146 2.14 -11.34 22.95
N ASN A 147 1.62 -12.39 22.35
CA ASN A 147 2.18 -13.06 21.18
C ASN A 147 1.07 -13.57 20.25
N TYR A 148 1.45 -14.10 19.10
CA TYR A 148 0.52 -14.52 18.06
C TYR A 148 -0.40 -15.68 18.48
N ASP A 149 -0.02 -16.48 19.49
CA ASP A 149 -0.84 -17.57 20.02
C ASP A 149 -1.94 -17.06 20.98
N ASN A 150 -1.64 -16.06 21.81
CA ASN A 150 -2.55 -15.56 22.85
C ASN A 150 -3.27 -14.24 22.50
N VAL A 151 -2.87 -13.51 21.44
CA VAL A 151 -3.48 -12.21 21.09
C VAL A 151 -5.00 -12.31 20.89
N TYR A 152 -5.50 -13.42 20.34
CA TYR A 152 -6.92 -13.62 20.14
C TYR A 152 -7.69 -13.80 21.45
N SER A 153 -7.21 -14.65 22.37
CA SER A 153 -7.92 -14.88 23.64
C SER A 153 -7.95 -13.62 24.51
N LEU A 154 -6.92 -12.79 24.43
CA LEU A 154 -6.81 -11.52 25.16
C LEU A 154 -7.64 -10.38 24.54
N PHE A 155 -7.75 -10.32 23.20
CA PHE A 155 -8.23 -9.10 22.53
C PHE A 155 -9.34 -9.28 21.46
N TRP A 156 -9.88 -10.50 21.26
CA TRP A 156 -10.90 -10.75 20.22
C TRP A 156 -12.10 -9.79 20.23
N SER A 157 -12.53 -9.32 21.39
CA SER A 157 -13.68 -8.42 21.57
C SER A 157 -13.31 -6.96 21.79
N SER A 158 -12.04 -6.64 22.06
CA SER A 158 -11.61 -5.33 22.58
C SER A 158 -10.65 -4.57 21.68
N ALA A 159 -9.95 -5.23 20.74
CA ALA A 159 -9.07 -4.54 19.79
C ALA A 159 -9.88 -3.68 18.81
N GLU A 160 -9.65 -2.36 18.85
CA GLU A 160 -10.32 -1.37 18.00
C GLU A 160 -9.38 -0.79 16.93
N VAL A 161 -8.08 -0.70 17.20
CA VAL A 161 -7.05 -0.28 16.23
C VAL A 161 -6.02 -1.39 16.09
N LEU A 162 -5.70 -1.79 14.87
CA LEU A 162 -4.65 -2.76 14.56
C LEU A 162 -3.54 -2.08 13.75
N VAL A 163 -2.28 -2.34 14.09
CA VAL A 163 -1.11 -1.77 13.40
C VAL A 163 -0.09 -2.84 13.06
N ASN A 164 0.19 -3.05 11.77
CA ASN A 164 1.29 -3.91 11.33
C ASN A 164 2.59 -3.09 11.28
N ALA A 165 3.50 -3.33 12.24
CA ALA A 165 4.86 -2.80 12.24
C ALA A 165 5.92 -3.91 11.98
N THR A 166 5.50 -4.98 11.31
CA THR A 166 6.35 -6.08 10.81
C THR A 166 6.54 -5.95 9.29
N PRO A 167 7.55 -6.61 8.69
CA PRO A 167 7.65 -6.72 7.24
C PRO A 167 6.67 -7.75 6.62
N VAL A 168 5.78 -8.38 7.38
CA VAL A 168 4.84 -9.38 6.83
C VAL A 168 3.82 -8.69 5.92
N GLY A 169 3.70 -9.16 4.68
CA GLY A 169 2.79 -8.59 3.67
C GLY A 169 3.45 -7.57 2.72
N THR A 170 4.74 -7.26 2.90
CA THR A 170 5.51 -6.46 1.94
C THR A 170 5.84 -7.25 0.67
N TYR A 171 6.08 -6.55 -0.44
CA TYR A 171 6.66 -7.16 -1.65
C TYR A 171 7.98 -7.88 -1.32
N PRO A 172 8.22 -9.12 -1.83
CA PRO A 172 7.40 -9.86 -2.79
C PRO A 172 6.26 -10.69 -2.18
N ASP A 173 6.28 -10.97 -0.87
CA ASP A 173 5.37 -11.89 -0.18
C ASP A 173 4.05 -11.24 0.26
N THR A 174 3.37 -10.59 -0.69
CA THR A 174 2.23 -9.69 -0.43
C THR A 174 0.94 -10.39 0.04
N GLY A 175 0.84 -11.71 -0.19
CA GLY A 175 -0.31 -12.54 0.20
C GLY A 175 -0.35 -12.93 1.68
N LEU A 176 0.54 -12.37 2.51
CA LEU A 176 0.67 -12.68 3.93
C LEU A 176 0.11 -11.57 4.83
N SER A 177 -0.44 -11.95 5.98
CA SER A 177 -0.90 -11.05 7.04
C SER A 177 -0.23 -11.43 8.36
N PRO A 178 0.16 -10.49 9.23
CA PRO A 178 0.76 -10.80 10.53
C PRO A 178 -0.19 -11.56 11.47
N VAL A 179 -1.50 -11.40 11.27
CA VAL A 179 -2.58 -12.09 11.98
C VAL A 179 -3.79 -12.32 11.07
N ASP A 180 -4.58 -13.35 11.34
CA ASP A 180 -5.96 -13.41 10.86
C ASP A 180 -6.79 -12.31 11.53
N VAL A 181 -7.03 -11.21 10.80
CA VAL A 181 -7.84 -10.07 11.23
C VAL A 181 -9.29 -10.48 11.48
N LYS A 182 -9.78 -11.52 10.80
CA LYS A 182 -11.18 -11.95 10.87
C LYS A 182 -11.57 -12.59 12.20
N LYS A 183 -10.62 -12.76 13.14
CA LYS A 183 -10.88 -13.22 14.51
C LYS A 183 -11.25 -12.10 15.49
N PHE A 184 -10.90 -10.85 15.21
CA PHE A 184 -11.29 -9.71 16.05
C PHE A 184 -12.74 -9.28 15.76
N LYS A 185 -13.41 -8.57 16.67
CA LYS A 185 -14.82 -8.13 16.50
C LYS A 185 -15.03 -6.63 16.56
N ALA A 186 -14.12 -5.86 17.18
CA ALA A 186 -14.30 -4.43 17.45
C ALA A 186 -13.46 -3.50 16.56
N VAL A 187 -12.74 -4.04 15.56
CA VAL A 187 -11.80 -3.28 14.72
C VAL A 187 -12.52 -2.14 14.00
N LYS A 188 -11.98 -0.93 14.16
CA LYS A 188 -12.41 0.31 13.50
C LYS A 188 -11.35 0.87 12.56
N ALA A 189 -10.09 0.55 12.77
CA ALA A 189 -9.01 0.95 11.89
C ALA A 189 -7.90 -0.10 11.82
N VAL A 190 -7.32 -0.23 10.62
CA VAL A 190 -6.14 -1.05 10.36
C VAL A 190 -5.12 -0.20 9.63
N PHE A 191 -3.97 -0.01 10.28
CA PHE A 191 -2.81 0.68 9.73
C PHE A 191 -1.75 -0.36 9.37
N ASP A 192 -1.25 -0.34 8.14
CA ASP A 192 -0.06 -1.10 7.76
C ASP A 192 1.11 -0.15 7.53
N MET A 193 2.25 -0.37 8.17
CA MET A 193 3.44 0.47 7.97
C MET A 193 4.12 0.19 6.61
N THR A 194 3.69 -0.86 5.92
CA THR A 194 4.09 -1.24 4.56
C THR A 194 3.43 -0.31 3.53
N TYR A 195 4.22 0.22 2.58
CA TYR A 195 3.71 1.06 1.48
C TYR A 195 3.60 0.35 0.12
N ASN A 196 4.21 -0.84 -0.01
CA ASN A 196 4.12 -1.69 -1.21
C ASN A 196 3.72 -3.11 -0.79
N PRO A 197 2.48 -3.56 -1.02
CA PRO A 197 1.45 -2.95 -1.89
C PRO A 197 0.66 -1.78 -1.28
N LEU A 198 -0.19 -1.16 -2.11
CA LEU A 198 -1.16 -0.13 -1.69
C LEU A 198 -2.23 -0.69 -0.74
N LEU A 199 -2.72 -1.90 -1.00
CA LEU A 199 -3.65 -2.63 -0.15
C LEU A 199 -3.01 -3.96 0.25
N THR A 200 -2.52 -4.06 1.48
CA THR A 200 -1.93 -5.31 1.99
C THR A 200 -3.00 -6.35 2.30
N LYS A 201 -2.61 -7.63 2.39
CA LYS A 201 -3.54 -8.72 2.75
C LYS A 201 -4.19 -8.49 4.13
N PHE A 202 -3.44 -7.89 5.06
CA PHE A 202 -3.90 -7.46 6.39
C PHE A 202 -5.06 -6.45 6.30
N MET A 203 -4.92 -5.41 5.46
CA MET A 203 -5.98 -4.43 5.19
C MET A 203 -7.16 -5.07 4.44
N TYR A 204 -6.90 -5.91 3.44
CA TYR A 204 -7.93 -6.57 2.64
C TYR A 204 -8.81 -7.52 3.48
N ASP A 205 -8.23 -8.29 4.41
CA ASP A 205 -9.00 -9.17 5.28
C ASP A 205 -9.83 -8.40 6.31
N ALA A 206 -9.44 -7.17 6.65
CA ALA A 206 -10.28 -6.24 7.40
C ALA A 206 -11.46 -5.74 6.55
N TRP A 207 -11.21 -5.23 5.35
CA TRP A 207 -12.26 -4.81 4.40
C TRP A 207 -13.30 -5.92 4.16
N GLN A 208 -12.84 -7.14 3.89
CA GLN A 208 -13.70 -8.31 3.68
C GLN A 208 -14.64 -8.63 4.86
N ARG A 209 -14.31 -8.18 6.08
CA ARG A 209 -15.11 -8.43 7.29
C ARG A 209 -15.99 -7.24 7.70
N TYR A 210 -15.48 -6.03 7.55
CA TYR A 210 -16.10 -4.82 8.10
C TYR A 210 -16.65 -3.87 7.03
N GLY A 211 -16.37 -4.13 5.74
CA GLY A 211 -16.73 -3.25 4.63
C GLY A 211 -16.22 -1.83 4.85
N ASP A 212 -17.03 -0.86 4.49
CA ASP A 212 -16.68 0.57 4.56
C ASP A 212 -16.70 1.14 5.99
N THR A 213 -16.92 0.29 7.01
CA THR A 213 -16.91 0.72 8.43
C THR A 213 -15.53 0.65 9.09
N VAL A 214 -14.55 0.02 8.43
CA VAL A 214 -13.15 0.00 8.88
C VAL A 214 -12.32 0.99 8.06
N MET A 215 -11.54 1.82 8.74
CA MET A 215 -10.56 2.71 8.11
C MET A 215 -9.29 1.95 7.78
N LEU A 216 -8.77 2.13 6.57
CA LEU A 216 -7.62 1.40 6.05
C LEU A 216 -6.58 2.39 5.54
N GLU A 217 -5.39 2.38 6.14
CA GLU A 217 -4.29 3.27 5.75
C GLU A 217 -2.99 2.46 5.66
N ASN A 218 -2.25 2.60 4.58
CA ASN A 218 -0.94 1.96 4.40
C ASN A 218 0.21 2.95 4.69
N GLY A 219 1.45 2.48 4.53
CA GLY A 219 2.66 3.23 4.87
C GLY A 219 2.98 4.39 3.93
N LEU A 220 2.24 4.60 2.82
CA LEU A 220 2.60 5.63 1.83
C LEU A 220 2.50 7.05 2.41
N ASN A 221 1.45 7.34 3.16
CA ASN A 221 1.30 8.61 3.88
C ASN A 221 2.52 8.83 4.80
N MET A 222 2.84 7.85 5.64
CA MET A 222 4.00 7.90 6.54
C MET A 222 5.32 8.12 5.81
N LEU A 223 5.56 7.40 4.71
CA LEU A 223 6.79 7.46 3.91
C LEU A 223 7.06 8.86 3.35
N VAL A 224 6.03 9.53 2.82
CA VAL A 224 6.21 10.87 2.22
C VAL A 224 6.32 11.94 3.31
N TYR A 225 5.46 11.90 4.33
CA TYR A 225 5.54 12.86 5.43
C TYR A 225 6.88 12.82 6.18
N GLN A 226 7.46 11.63 6.43
CA GLN A 226 8.75 11.54 7.10
C GLN A 226 9.90 12.08 6.22
N ALA A 227 9.78 11.98 4.89
CA ALA A 227 10.78 12.48 3.95
C ALA A 227 10.72 14.01 3.87
N VAL A 228 9.54 14.57 3.62
CA VAL A 228 9.32 16.01 3.58
C VAL A 228 9.67 16.68 4.92
N TYR A 229 9.49 15.99 6.04
CA TYR A 229 9.92 16.51 7.34
C TYR A 229 11.43 16.35 7.60
N ALA A 230 12.10 15.35 7.01
CA ALA A 230 13.56 15.30 7.00
C ALA A 230 14.15 16.44 6.16
N GLU A 231 13.50 16.82 5.06
CA GLU A 231 13.87 17.96 4.20
C GLU A 231 13.79 19.30 4.91
N GLU A 232 12.71 19.56 5.65
CA GLU A 232 12.61 20.76 6.51
C GLU A 232 13.80 20.83 7.48
N LEU A 233 14.17 19.71 8.11
CA LEU A 233 15.35 19.64 8.99
C LEU A 233 16.69 19.79 8.22
N PHE A 234 16.78 19.31 6.98
CA PHE A 234 17.96 19.46 6.11
C PHE A 234 18.20 20.91 5.67
N ASP A 235 17.16 21.72 5.55
CA ASP A 235 17.24 23.12 5.12
C ASP A 235 17.46 24.10 6.28
N LEU A 236 17.18 23.71 7.52
CA LEU A 236 17.38 24.59 8.68
C LEU A 236 18.87 24.93 8.87
N PRO A 237 19.21 26.23 9.06
CA PRO A 237 20.59 26.64 9.33
C PRO A 237 21.01 26.19 10.74
N ASP A 238 20.12 26.36 11.71
CA ASP A 238 20.29 25.96 13.11
C ASP A 238 19.33 24.80 13.45
N PRO A 239 19.85 23.62 13.83
CA PRO A 239 19.00 22.46 14.14
C PRO A 239 18.17 22.71 15.42
N PRO A 240 16.85 22.54 15.37
CA PRO A 240 15.96 22.93 16.46
C PRO A 240 16.03 21.98 17.67
N GLU A 241 16.09 22.53 18.88
CA GLU A 241 16.03 21.75 20.14
C GLU A 241 14.61 21.26 20.49
N LYS A 242 13.59 21.81 19.85
CA LYS A 242 12.20 21.37 19.90
C LYS A 242 11.55 21.68 18.57
N THR A 243 10.94 20.70 17.94
CA THR A 243 10.18 20.91 16.71
C THR A 243 8.68 20.82 17.03
N ASN A 244 7.90 21.66 16.38
CA ASN A 244 6.46 21.45 16.30
C ASN A 244 6.16 20.54 15.09
N MET A 245 4.90 20.17 14.87
CA MET A 245 4.54 19.57 13.59
C MET A 245 4.72 20.63 12.48
N PRO A 246 5.36 20.30 11.33
CA PRO A 246 5.46 21.20 10.20
C PRO A 246 4.06 21.65 9.76
N SER A 247 3.88 22.95 9.50
CA SER A 247 2.59 23.50 9.04
C SER A 247 2.60 23.92 7.57
N GLY A 248 3.73 24.36 7.02
CA GLY A 248 3.86 24.74 5.61
C GLY A 248 3.97 23.54 4.67
N GLU A 249 4.86 22.61 4.99
CA GLU A 249 5.26 21.51 4.11
C GLU A 249 4.25 20.35 4.01
N ILE A 250 3.19 20.33 4.84
CA ILE A 250 2.13 19.31 4.73
C ILE A 250 1.46 19.34 3.35
N LEU A 251 1.30 20.51 2.74
CA LEU A 251 0.69 20.62 1.40
C LEU A 251 1.56 19.97 0.31
N LYS A 252 2.88 20.18 0.34
CA LYS A 252 3.86 19.52 -0.55
C LYS A 252 3.80 18.00 -0.40
N ALA A 253 3.75 17.50 0.84
CA ALA A 253 3.60 16.07 1.10
C ALA A 253 2.27 15.50 0.55
N GLU A 254 1.15 16.20 0.73
CA GLU A 254 -0.16 15.76 0.22
C GLU A 254 -0.22 15.74 -1.32
N GLU A 255 0.46 16.68 -1.99
CA GLU A 255 0.58 16.69 -3.44
C GLU A 255 1.44 15.52 -3.94
N GLU A 256 2.61 15.29 -3.35
CA GLU A 256 3.47 14.17 -3.78
C GLU A 256 2.87 12.80 -3.43
N ILE A 257 2.11 12.66 -2.34
CA ILE A 257 1.33 11.43 -2.06
C ILE A 257 0.37 11.13 -3.22
N LYS A 258 -0.33 12.15 -3.76
CA LYS A 258 -1.25 11.96 -4.91
C LYS A 258 -0.49 11.60 -6.18
N ASN A 259 0.64 12.27 -6.45
CA ASN A 259 1.48 12.00 -7.61
C ASN A 259 2.00 10.55 -7.58
N ILE A 260 2.67 10.15 -6.49
CA ILE A 260 3.17 8.78 -6.31
C ILE A 260 2.02 7.76 -6.43
N ARG A 261 0.85 8.03 -5.83
CA ARG A 261 -0.29 7.13 -5.92
C ARG A 261 -0.81 6.99 -7.36
N LYS A 262 -0.87 8.07 -8.13
CA LYS A 262 -1.23 8.05 -9.57
C LYS A 262 -0.20 7.27 -10.37
N ASP A 263 1.10 7.46 -10.11
CA ASP A 263 2.18 6.74 -10.78
C ASP A 263 2.05 5.22 -10.53
N ILE A 264 1.92 4.79 -9.27
CA ILE A 264 1.97 3.36 -8.93
C ILE A 264 0.63 2.61 -9.08
N LEU A 265 -0.52 3.30 -9.09
CA LEU A 265 -1.83 2.65 -9.23
C LEU A 265 -1.97 1.92 -10.57
N ASN A 266 -2.46 0.69 -10.49
CA ASN A 266 -3.02 -0.08 -11.60
C ASN A 266 -4.48 0.33 -11.86
N ILE A 267 -4.99 0.04 -13.05
CA ILE A 267 -6.42 0.05 -13.34
C ILE A 267 -6.84 -1.36 -13.76
N THR A 268 -7.62 -2.04 -12.92
CA THR A 268 -8.06 -3.42 -13.18
C THR A 268 -9.50 -3.43 -13.68
N LEU A 269 -9.70 -3.89 -14.91
CA LEU A 269 -10.99 -3.94 -15.59
C LEU A 269 -11.66 -5.29 -15.39
N ILE A 270 -12.76 -5.30 -14.65
CA ILE A 270 -13.63 -6.47 -14.43
C ILE A 270 -14.97 -6.31 -15.17
N GLY A 271 -15.69 -7.41 -15.36
CA GLY A 271 -16.99 -7.41 -16.04
C GLY A 271 -17.15 -8.56 -17.03
N MET A 272 -18.36 -8.68 -17.59
CA MET A 272 -18.76 -9.80 -18.43
C MET A 272 -17.81 -10.04 -19.61
N PRO A 273 -17.64 -11.30 -20.06
CA PRO A 273 -17.11 -11.59 -21.38
C PRO A 273 -17.86 -10.78 -22.44
N GLY A 274 -17.13 -10.16 -23.38
CA GLY A 274 -17.73 -9.33 -24.43
C GLY A 274 -18.16 -7.91 -24.00
N SER A 275 -17.84 -7.47 -22.77
CA SER A 275 -18.20 -6.11 -22.32
C SER A 275 -17.31 -4.99 -22.87
N GLY A 276 -16.19 -5.31 -23.53
CA GLY A 276 -15.26 -4.34 -24.14
C GLY A 276 -13.96 -4.09 -23.37
N LYS A 277 -13.69 -4.84 -22.30
CA LYS A 277 -12.55 -4.62 -21.37
C LYS A 277 -11.20 -4.47 -22.07
N SER A 278 -10.81 -5.40 -22.95
CA SER A 278 -9.51 -5.35 -23.64
C SER A 278 -9.40 -4.19 -24.64
N VAL A 279 -10.51 -3.66 -25.16
CA VAL A 279 -10.52 -2.49 -26.05
C VAL A 279 -10.34 -1.21 -25.24
N ILE A 280 -11.17 -1.04 -24.20
CA ILE A 280 -11.06 0.07 -23.24
C ILE A 280 -9.68 0.10 -22.58
N GLY A 281 -9.17 -1.06 -22.17
CA GLY A 281 -7.89 -1.19 -21.47
C GLY A 281 -6.69 -0.81 -22.33
N ARG A 282 -6.65 -1.26 -23.60
CA ARG A 282 -5.60 -0.82 -24.54
C ARG A 282 -5.65 0.69 -24.78
N ARG A 283 -6.85 1.28 -24.85
CA ARG A 283 -7.01 2.73 -25.02
C ARG A 283 -6.60 3.54 -23.77
N LEU A 284 -6.94 3.04 -22.57
CA LEU A 284 -6.49 3.61 -21.30
C LEU A 284 -4.96 3.54 -21.15
N ALA A 285 -4.35 2.43 -21.54
CA ALA A 285 -2.90 2.24 -21.52
C ALA A 285 -2.18 3.28 -22.39
N GLU A 286 -2.65 3.46 -23.63
CA GLU A 286 -2.14 4.48 -24.56
C GLU A 286 -2.28 5.91 -24.01
N LEU A 287 -3.46 6.26 -23.48
CA LEU A 287 -3.75 7.62 -22.99
C LEU A 287 -3.07 7.97 -21.65
N LEU A 288 -2.79 6.97 -20.81
CA LEU A 288 -2.20 7.16 -19.48
C LEU A 288 -0.70 6.82 -19.42
N GLY A 289 -0.10 6.32 -20.51
CA GLY A 289 1.29 5.87 -20.53
C GLY A 289 1.57 4.68 -19.60
N LYS A 290 0.60 3.77 -19.48
CA LYS A 290 0.65 2.59 -18.60
C LYS A 290 0.79 1.31 -19.43
N ASP A 291 1.45 0.29 -18.89
CA ASP A 291 1.55 -1.01 -19.57
C ASP A 291 0.16 -1.68 -19.67
N PHE A 292 -0.14 -2.35 -20.78
CA PHE A 292 -1.38 -3.12 -20.94
C PHE A 292 -1.14 -4.62 -20.73
N ALA A 293 -2.05 -5.25 -19.99
CA ALA A 293 -2.12 -6.69 -19.82
C ALA A 293 -3.56 -7.20 -19.98
N ASP A 294 -3.70 -8.37 -20.59
CA ASP A 294 -4.94 -9.15 -20.57
C ASP A 294 -4.63 -10.53 -19.98
N THR A 295 -5.41 -10.96 -18.97
CA THR A 295 -5.17 -12.25 -18.33
C THR A 295 -5.48 -13.42 -19.26
N ASP A 296 -6.43 -13.27 -20.18
CA ASP A 296 -6.80 -14.33 -21.11
C ASP A 296 -5.69 -14.54 -22.17
N GLU A 297 -5.02 -13.45 -22.59
CA GLU A 297 -3.79 -13.51 -23.41
C GLU A 297 -2.61 -14.13 -22.65
N GLU A 298 -2.50 -13.89 -21.33
CA GLU A 298 -1.44 -14.45 -20.50
C GLU A 298 -1.64 -15.95 -20.21
N VAL A 299 -2.89 -16.41 -20.02
CA VAL A 299 -3.23 -17.85 -19.93
C VAL A 299 -2.74 -18.59 -21.17
N LEU A 300 -2.96 -18.02 -22.36
CA LEU A 300 -2.48 -18.60 -23.62
C LEU A 300 -0.94 -18.71 -23.65
N LYS A 301 -0.22 -17.67 -23.21
CA LYS A 301 1.26 -17.72 -23.16
C LYS A 301 1.78 -18.76 -22.16
N ARG A 302 1.16 -18.88 -20.98
CA ARG A 302 1.62 -19.80 -19.92
C ARG A 302 1.25 -21.26 -20.18
N THR A 303 0.13 -21.53 -20.84
CA THR A 303 -0.40 -22.90 -21.02
C THR A 303 -0.33 -23.44 -22.44
N GLY A 304 -0.13 -22.58 -23.44
CA GLY A 304 -0.23 -22.93 -24.86
C GLY A 304 -1.68 -23.14 -25.36
N LYS A 305 -2.68 -22.88 -24.52
CA LYS A 305 -4.11 -23.01 -24.82
C LYS A 305 -4.89 -21.76 -24.40
N THR A 306 -5.94 -21.38 -25.12
CA THR A 306 -6.83 -20.31 -24.65
C THR A 306 -7.67 -20.76 -23.46
N PRO A 307 -8.24 -19.83 -22.65
CA PRO A 307 -9.23 -20.17 -21.63
C PRO A 307 -10.38 -21.04 -22.16
N GLU A 308 -10.84 -20.77 -23.39
CA GLU A 308 -11.88 -21.53 -24.06
C GLU A 308 -11.48 -22.98 -24.32
N GLU A 309 -10.28 -23.21 -24.83
CA GLU A 309 -9.75 -24.55 -25.12
C GLU A 309 -9.59 -25.37 -23.83
N LEU A 310 -9.10 -24.75 -22.75
CA LEU A 310 -8.95 -25.39 -21.43
C LEU A 310 -10.31 -25.79 -20.83
N ILE A 311 -11.33 -24.93 -20.96
CA ILE A 311 -12.69 -25.22 -20.49
C ILE A 311 -13.32 -26.36 -21.32
N ILE A 312 -13.14 -26.35 -22.64
CA ILE A 312 -13.68 -27.40 -23.53
C ILE A 312 -12.99 -28.76 -23.31
N SER A 313 -11.70 -28.77 -22.94
CA SER A 313 -10.96 -30.01 -22.65
C SER A 313 -11.06 -30.49 -21.18
N ASP A 314 -12.06 -30.02 -20.43
CA ASP A 314 -12.30 -30.35 -19.01
C ASP A 314 -11.12 -30.03 -18.06
N GLU A 315 -10.21 -29.13 -18.47
CA GLU A 315 -9.07 -28.64 -17.67
C GLU A 315 -9.46 -27.39 -16.87
N THR A 316 -10.73 -27.26 -16.47
CA THR A 316 -11.28 -26.02 -15.87
C THR A 316 -10.58 -25.64 -14.55
N GLU A 317 -10.29 -26.59 -13.66
CA GLU A 317 -9.62 -26.25 -12.39
C GLU A 317 -8.18 -25.78 -12.62
N LYS A 318 -7.43 -26.42 -13.53
CA LYS A 318 -6.09 -25.99 -13.93
C LYS A 318 -6.10 -24.60 -14.57
N PHE A 319 -7.10 -24.27 -15.38
CA PHE A 319 -7.32 -22.90 -15.85
C PHE A 319 -7.53 -21.93 -14.68
N ARG A 320 -8.30 -22.31 -13.66
CA ARG A 320 -8.55 -21.48 -12.47
C ARG A 320 -7.32 -21.29 -11.58
N GLU A 321 -6.45 -22.31 -11.46
CA GLU A 321 -5.15 -22.19 -10.79
C GLU A 321 -4.25 -21.19 -11.53
N VAL A 322 -4.13 -21.31 -12.86
CA VAL A 322 -3.32 -20.39 -13.68
C VAL A 322 -3.90 -18.97 -13.69
N GLU A 323 -5.23 -18.80 -13.72
CA GLU A 323 -5.91 -17.49 -13.60
C GLU A 323 -5.57 -16.82 -12.25
N GLU A 324 -5.53 -17.58 -11.15
CA GLU A 324 -5.15 -17.09 -9.83
C GLU A 324 -3.65 -16.71 -9.76
N GLU A 325 -2.76 -17.51 -10.33
CA GLU A 325 -1.33 -17.20 -10.41
C GLU A 325 -1.04 -15.94 -11.23
N ILE A 326 -1.69 -15.77 -12.38
CA ILE A 326 -1.56 -14.57 -13.22
C ILE A 326 -2.05 -13.33 -12.48
N LEU A 327 -3.19 -13.42 -11.80
CA LEU A 327 -3.71 -12.30 -11.00
C LEU A 327 -2.78 -11.97 -9.83
N LYS A 328 -2.20 -12.98 -9.16
CA LYS A 328 -1.20 -12.80 -8.11
C LYS A 328 0.06 -12.09 -8.63
N ASP A 329 0.49 -12.39 -9.85
CA ASP A 329 1.63 -11.73 -10.49
C ASP A 329 1.31 -10.30 -10.94
N PHE A 330 0.17 -10.04 -11.57
CA PHE A 330 -0.19 -8.70 -12.03
C PHE A 330 -0.66 -7.78 -10.89
N GLY A 331 -1.28 -8.34 -9.84
CA GLY A 331 -1.80 -7.60 -8.68
C GLY A 331 -0.72 -7.00 -7.78
N LYS A 332 0.49 -7.60 -7.76
CA LYS A 332 1.67 -7.07 -7.05
C LYS A 332 2.51 -6.09 -7.87
N GLU A 333 2.29 -6.02 -9.18
CA GLU A 333 2.90 -5.01 -10.06
C GLU A 333 2.24 -3.63 -9.86
N GLN A 334 2.82 -2.60 -10.48
CA GLN A 334 2.43 -1.20 -10.38
C GLN A 334 2.37 -0.56 -11.77
N ASN A 335 1.70 0.58 -11.91
CA ASN A 335 1.60 1.38 -13.15
C ASN A 335 0.99 0.66 -14.38
N ARG A 336 0.03 -0.25 -14.18
CA ARG A 336 -0.45 -1.19 -15.23
C ARG A 336 -1.97 -1.22 -15.41
N ILE A 337 -2.43 -1.36 -16.65
CA ILE A 337 -3.85 -1.63 -16.98
C ILE A 337 -4.04 -3.15 -17.11
N ILE A 338 -4.96 -3.73 -16.34
CA ILE A 338 -5.17 -5.17 -16.26
C ILE A 338 -6.60 -5.50 -16.71
N SER A 339 -6.76 -6.07 -17.91
CA SER A 339 -8.02 -6.64 -18.39
C SER A 339 -8.17 -8.07 -17.88
N THR A 340 -9.22 -8.37 -17.12
CA THR A 340 -9.40 -9.72 -16.54
C THR A 340 -10.32 -10.62 -17.35
N GLY A 341 -10.10 -11.93 -17.23
CA GLY A 341 -11.06 -12.95 -17.61
C GLY A 341 -12.41 -12.70 -16.96
N GLY A 342 -13.50 -12.98 -17.68
CA GLY A 342 -14.85 -12.67 -17.17
C GLY A 342 -15.23 -13.45 -15.90
N GLY A 343 -14.56 -14.57 -15.64
CA GLY A 343 -14.72 -15.40 -14.45
C GLY A 343 -13.80 -15.06 -13.28
N ALA A 344 -12.83 -14.16 -13.45
CA ALA A 344 -11.80 -13.86 -12.46
C ALA A 344 -12.32 -13.52 -11.06
N VAL A 345 -13.52 -12.93 -10.97
CA VAL A 345 -14.16 -12.55 -9.69
C VAL A 345 -14.82 -13.71 -8.93
N GLU A 346 -14.92 -14.91 -9.51
CA GLU A 346 -15.64 -16.06 -8.94
C GLU A 346 -14.88 -16.73 -7.79
N ARG A 347 -13.54 -16.75 -7.82
CA ARG A 347 -12.71 -17.21 -6.69
C ARG A 347 -12.56 -16.07 -5.68
N GLU A 348 -12.83 -16.34 -4.39
CA GLU A 348 -12.66 -15.32 -3.33
C GLU A 348 -11.19 -14.86 -3.21
N ALA A 349 -10.23 -15.77 -3.43
CA ALA A 349 -8.80 -15.49 -3.40
C ALA A 349 -8.39 -14.38 -4.41
N ASN A 350 -8.90 -14.47 -5.64
CA ASN A 350 -8.64 -13.49 -6.71
C ASN A 350 -9.07 -12.07 -6.33
N GLY A 351 -10.08 -11.92 -5.47
CA GLY A 351 -10.55 -10.61 -5.01
C GLY A 351 -9.48 -9.79 -4.29
N PHE A 352 -8.48 -10.43 -3.65
CA PHE A 352 -7.34 -9.73 -3.06
C PHE A 352 -6.43 -9.18 -4.15
N TYR A 353 -5.95 -10.06 -5.05
CA TYR A 353 -5.02 -9.68 -6.11
C TYR A 353 -5.61 -8.65 -7.08
N ILE A 354 -6.92 -8.72 -7.36
CA ILE A 354 -7.65 -7.72 -8.15
C ILE A 354 -7.59 -6.32 -7.52
N LYS A 355 -7.68 -6.20 -6.19
CA LYS A 355 -7.67 -4.89 -5.49
C LYS A 355 -6.29 -4.42 -4.99
N GLN A 356 -5.30 -5.31 -4.90
CA GLN A 356 -4.03 -5.10 -4.20
C GLN A 356 -3.30 -3.78 -4.52
N ASN A 357 -3.13 -3.45 -5.81
CA ASN A 357 -2.53 -2.19 -6.27
C ASN A 357 -3.47 -1.42 -7.22
N SER A 358 -4.78 -1.67 -7.18
CA SER A 358 -5.70 -1.30 -8.27
C SER A 358 -6.78 -0.30 -7.89
N PHE A 359 -7.07 0.61 -8.82
CA PHE A 359 -8.41 1.14 -9.02
C PHE A 359 -9.20 0.12 -9.86
N VAL A 360 -10.26 -0.46 -9.31
CA VAL A 360 -11.01 -1.54 -9.98
C VAL A 360 -12.25 -0.98 -10.67
N VAL A 361 -12.33 -1.17 -11.98
CA VAL A 361 -13.42 -0.66 -12.81
C VAL A 361 -14.28 -1.81 -13.32
N TYR A 362 -15.56 -1.80 -12.99
CA TYR A 362 -16.55 -2.67 -13.61
C TYR A 362 -17.03 -2.06 -14.94
N ILE A 363 -16.63 -2.69 -16.06
CA ILE A 363 -17.15 -2.40 -17.39
C ILE A 363 -18.53 -3.07 -17.53
N LYS A 364 -19.57 -2.28 -17.30
CA LYS A 364 -20.98 -2.67 -17.41
C LYS A 364 -21.47 -2.45 -18.85
N ARG A 365 -22.12 -3.46 -19.42
CA ARG A 365 -22.72 -3.42 -20.76
C ARG A 365 -23.96 -4.30 -20.78
N ASP A 366 -24.96 -3.90 -21.55
CA ASP A 366 -26.21 -4.63 -21.69
C ASP A 366 -25.96 -6.02 -22.26
N ILE A 367 -26.63 -7.03 -21.70
CA ILE A 367 -26.42 -8.44 -22.05
C ILE A 367 -26.68 -8.69 -23.54
N ASN A 368 -27.67 -8.01 -24.10
CA ASN A 368 -28.02 -8.08 -25.53
C ASN A 368 -26.99 -7.40 -26.46
N ARG A 369 -26.00 -6.70 -25.91
CA ARG A 369 -24.96 -5.94 -26.64
C ARG A 369 -23.56 -6.52 -26.41
N LEU A 370 -23.42 -7.59 -25.63
CA LEU A 370 -22.16 -8.31 -25.44
C LEU A 370 -21.74 -8.99 -26.75
N ASP A 371 -20.43 -8.95 -27.05
CA ASP A 371 -19.88 -9.77 -28.13
C ASP A 371 -19.77 -11.22 -27.68
N LEU A 372 -20.66 -12.09 -28.16
CA LEU A 372 -20.74 -13.51 -27.79
C LEU A 372 -19.81 -14.42 -28.62
N ARG A 373 -19.14 -13.89 -29.65
CA ARG A 373 -18.32 -14.70 -30.57
C ARG A 373 -17.16 -15.34 -29.83
N GLY A 374 -17.00 -16.66 -30.03
CA GLY A 374 -15.92 -17.45 -29.43
C GLY A 374 -16.03 -17.64 -27.92
N ARG A 375 -17.22 -17.62 -27.32
CA ARG A 375 -17.39 -17.70 -25.85
C ARG A 375 -18.15 -18.95 -25.41
N PRO A 376 -17.48 -20.07 -25.06
CA PRO A 376 -18.14 -21.36 -24.79
C PRO A 376 -19.02 -21.35 -23.53
N LEU A 377 -18.74 -20.49 -22.55
CA LEU A 377 -19.58 -20.33 -21.36
C LEU A 377 -20.76 -19.35 -21.57
N SER A 378 -20.78 -18.60 -22.67
CA SER A 378 -21.85 -17.66 -23.02
C SER A 378 -22.09 -17.59 -24.53
N PRO A 379 -22.40 -18.72 -25.21
CA PRO A 379 -22.58 -18.75 -26.67
C PRO A 379 -23.86 -18.03 -27.12
N ASP A 380 -24.81 -17.81 -26.21
CA ASP A 380 -26.11 -17.21 -26.47
C ASP A 380 -26.53 -16.22 -25.35
N THR A 381 -27.64 -15.52 -25.57
CA THR A 381 -28.16 -14.51 -24.64
C THR A 381 -28.66 -15.10 -23.31
N GLU A 382 -29.07 -16.38 -23.26
CA GLU A 382 -29.63 -17.01 -22.06
C GLU A 382 -28.53 -17.49 -21.11
N SER A 383 -27.53 -18.19 -21.65
CA SER A 383 -26.27 -18.52 -20.96
C SER A 383 -25.56 -17.27 -20.46
N ALA A 384 -25.49 -16.19 -21.27
CA ALA A 384 -24.97 -14.90 -20.85
C ALA A 384 -25.77 -14.27 -19.68
N LYS A 385 -27.11 -14.34 -19.70
CA LYS A 385 -27.97 -13.90 -18.58
C LYS A 385 -27.73 -14.71 -17.31
N ASN A 386 -27.60 -16.03 -17.43
CA ASN A 386 -27.37 -16.93 -16.29
C ASN A 386 -26.00 -16.67 -15.63
N LEU A 387 -24.94 -16.45 -16.42
CA LEU A 387 -23.65 -16.02 -15.88
C LEU A 387 -23.70 -14.62 -15.26
N PHE A 388 -24.37 -13.66 -15.90
CA PHE A 388 -24.53 -12.32 -15.36
C PHE A 388 -25.23 -12.33 -13.99
N GLY A 389 -26.29 -13.14 -13.84
CA GLY A 389 -26.99 -13.31 -12.57
C GLY A 389 -26.09 -13.79 -11.42
N LYS A 390 -25.11 -14.67 -11.72
CA LYS A 390 -24.11 -15.13 -10.75
C LYS A 390 -23.05 -14.07 -10.45
N ARG A 391 -22.54 -13.38 -11.49
CA ARG A 391 -21.35 -12.52 -11.39
C ARG A 391 -21.63 -11.06 -11.03
N LYS A 392 -22.83 -10.54 -11.30
CA LYS A 392 -23.18 -9.12 -11.10
C LYS A 392 -22.79 -8.61 -9.71
N LYS A 393 -23.19 -9.32 -8.64
CA LYS A 393 -22.87 -8.93 -7.26
C LYS A 393 -21.38 -8.97 -6.94
N LEU A 394 -20.59 -9.81 -7.63
CA LEU A 394 -19.15 -9.89 -7.45
C LEU A 394 -18.42 -8.76 -8.18
N TYR A 395 -18.90 -8.37 -9.37
CA TYR A 395 -18.43 -7.14 -10.03
C TYR A 395 -18.74 -5.90 -9.19
N GLU A 396 -19.98 -5.77 -8.69
CA GLU A 396 -20.40 -4.67 -7.81
C GLU A 396 -19.66 -4.66 -6.46
N LYS A 397 -19.27 -5.83 -5.92
CA LYS A 397 -18.49 -5.94 -4.68
C LYS A 397 -17.05 -5.44 -4.81
N TYR A 398 -16.38 -5.78 -5.91
CA TYR A 398 -14.94 -5.51 -6.04
C TYR A 398 -14.62 -4.17 -6.72
N ALA A 399 -15.55 -3.63 -7.50
CA ALA A 399 -15.36 -2.37 -8.22
C ALA A 399 -15.35 -1.14 -7.30
N ASP A 400 -14.41 -0.25 -7.54
CA ASP A 400 -14.35 1.10 -7.00
C ASP A 400 -15.15 2.08 -7.89
N TYR A 401 -15.31 1.74 -9.19
CA TYR A 401 -16.13 2.49 -10.14
C TYR A 401 -16.86 1.57 -11.14
N THR A 402 -18.09 1.94 -11.52
CA THR A 402 -18.83 1.26 -12.60
C THR A 402 -18.95 2.16 -13.80
N ALA A 403 -18.37 1.74 -14.93
CA ALA A 403 -18.39 2.47 -16.20
C ALA A 403 -19.40 1.82 -17.15
N ASP A 404 -20.28 2.62 -17.76
CA ASP A 404 -21.25 2.13 -18.74
C ASP A 404 -20.66 2.15 -20.16
N ASN A 405 -20.66 1.01 -20.85
CA ASN A 405 -20.15 0.83 -22.21
C ASN A 405 -21.26 0.39 -23.19
N ASN A 406 -22.46 0.96 -23.04
CA ASN A 406 -23.58 0.79 -23.97
C ASN A 406 -23.59 1.79 -25.13
N ASN A 407 -22.86 2.90 -25.02
CA ASN A 407 -22.85 3.98 -26.00
C ASN A 407 -21.50 3.99 -26.75
N ASP A 408 -20.85 5.15 -26.81
CA ASP A 408 -19.52 5.33 -27.39
C ASP A 408 -18.42 4.94 -26.39
N THR A 409 -17.47 4.13 -26.85
CA THR A 409 -16.36 3.64 -26.02
C THR A 409 -15.35 4.74 -25.66
N GLU A 410 -15.14 5.77 -26.50
CA GLU A 410 -14.27 6.90 -26.15
C GLU A 410 -14.86 7.74 -25.01
N THR A 411 -16.19 7.83 -24.92
CA THR A 411 -16.90 8.45 -23.80
C THR A 411 -16.66 7.65 -22.51
N THR A 412 -16.86 6.33 -22.54
CA THR A 412 -16.56 5.45 -21.39
C THR A 412 -15.09 5.57 -20.92
N VAL A 413 -14.13 5.65 -21.86
CA VAL A 413 -12.71 5.84 -21.55
C VAL A 413 -12.46 7.16 -20.80
N ARG A 414 -13.06 8.28 -21.26
CA ARG A 414 -12.93 9.59 -20.58
C ARG A 414 -13.55 9.59 -19.18
N GLU A 415 -14.68 8.92 -19.00
CA GLU A 415 -15.32 8.77 -17.69
C GLU A 415 -14.44 7.97 -16.72
N ILE A 416 -13.81 6.89 -17.20
CA ILE A 416 -12.85 6.11 -16.40
C ILE A 416 -11.62 6.94 -16.02
N ILE A 417 -11.05 7.72 -16.96
CA ILE A 417 -9.91 8.60 -16.67
C ILE A 417 -10.28 9.62 -15.59
N LYS A 418 -11.44 10.28 -15.71
CA LYS A 418 -11.92 11.24 -14.71
C LYS A 418 -12.15 10.58 -13.35
N ALA A 419 -12.76 9.39 -13.30
CA ALA A 419 -12.97 8.65 -12.07
C ALA A 419 -11.65 8.20 -11.43
N TYR A 420 -10.66 7.83 -12.25
CA TYR A 420 -9.31 7.46 -11.81
C TYR A 420 -8.53 8.66 -11.25
N GLU A 421 -8.63 9.84 -11.86
CA GLU A 421 -8.04 11.08 -11.31
C GLU A 421 -8.65 11.46 -9.96
N ILE A 422 -9.97 11.29 -9.81
CA ILE A 422 -10.65 11.47 -8.53
C ILE A 422 -10.15 10.42 -7.51
N PHE A 423 -10.19 9.12 -7.83
CA PHE A 423 -9.80 8.04 -6.93
C PHE A 423 -8.32 8.11 -6.49
N SER A 424 -7.41 8.48 -7.40
CA SER A 424 -5.99 8.68 -7.08
C SER A 424 -5.74 9.91 -6.21
N ALA A 425 -6.58 10.95 -6.32
CA ALA A 425 -6.52 12.15 -5.48
C ALA A 425 -7.29 12.02 -4.14
N GLU A 426 -8.32 11.17 -4.08
CA GLU A 426 -9.17 10.97 -2.91
C GLU A 426 -8.54 10.05 -1.86
N ARG A 427 -8.73 10.43 -0.59
CA ARG A 427 -8.22 9.69 0.56
C ARG A 427 -9.20 8.55 0.88
N THR A 428 -8.96 7.35 0.35
CA THR A 428 -9.52 6.08 0.90
C THR A 428 -9.32 6.06 2.41
#